data_AF-A0AAV2YSN2-F1
#
_entry.id   AF-A0AAV2YSN2-F1
#
_cell.length_a   1.000
_cell.length_b   1.000
_cell.length_c   1.000
_cell.angle_alpha   90.00
_cell.angle_beta   90.00
_cell.angle_gamma   90.00
#
_symmetry.space_group_name_H-M   'P 1'
#
loop_
_entity.id
_entity.type
_entity.pdbx_description
1 polymer ?
#
loop_
_entity_poly.entity_id
_entity_poly.type
_entity_poly.pdbx_seq_one_letter_code
_entity_poly.pdbx_strand_id
1 'polypeptide(L)'
;MPQLQAELHHETSHGDATHAHATQMQLELTQLRAKVQVLQTRNSTLDTQLQKNQTELRSCKKESERRATTAQQHTDKLRKVEQELTECKLIHAQDVLTWKTRMASTLQRIEIEKRKVDDKFKKDTEFRLGELRAVVAKESKRRRDAEARITTLEQQLQDHQRQLEAQQSEMHRSAKESKSIELLLRRAHQTEARLKSQLAGVKARLVLADEQRRGHSAAWHYATCRCELLWRQKRNQFPLELLDQSDEQDLHDGPESTKSGIEVRICSLCEEMKSQSTLQAERLAVLEAELEKARADINRLRAVHSRELQAQVEAFRRLIPQPSIRSAATA
;
A
#
# COMPACT_ATOMS: atom_id res chain seq x y z
N MET A 1 81.81 -169.26 67.31
CA MET A 1 80.44 -169.00 66.81
C MET A 1 79.78 -167.82 67.54
N PRO A 2 79.62 -167.81 68.88
CA PRO A 2 78.94 -166.70 69.57
C PRO A 2 79.72 -165.37 69.54
N GLN A 3 81.04 -165.41 69.68
CA GLN A 3 81.91 -164.22 69.63
C GLN A 3 81.89 -163.53 68.25
N LEU A 4 81.96 -164.32 67.17
CA LEU A 4 81.81 -163.82 65.79
C LEU A 4 80.42 -163.22 65.51
N GLN A 5 79.35 -163.74 66.13
CA GLN A 5 78.01 -163.14 66.03
C GLN A 5 77.89 -161.81 66.78
N ALA A 6 78.54 -161.69 67.94
CA ALA A 6 78.57 -160.45 68.70
C ALA A 6 79.40 -159.35 68.00
N GLU A 7 80.55 -159.71 67.43
CA GLU A 7 81.37 -158.81 66.60
C GLU A 7 80.63 -158.38 65.34
N LEU A 8 79.97 -159.31 64.63
CA LEU A 8 79.14 -158.99 63.46
C LEU A 8 77.96 -158.08 63.83
N HIS A 9 77.29 -158.32 64.96
CA HIS A 9 76.21 -157.45 65.46
C HIS A 9 76.72 -156.06 65.86
N HIS A 10 77.91 -155.99 66.46
CA HIS A 10 78.52 -154.72 66.82
C HIS A 10 78.91 -153.92 65.58
N GLU A 11 79.59 -154.54 64.62
CA GLU A 11 79.95 -153.91 63.34
C GLU A 11 78.73 -153.49 62.52
N THR A 12 77.67 -154.32 62.46
CA THR A 12 76.42 -153.93 61.78
C THR A 12 75.70 -152.81 62.51
N SER A 13 75.61 -152.82 63.83
CA SER A 13 75.02 -151.70 64.60
C SER A 13 75.80 -150.39 64.47
N HIS A 14 77.13 -150.48 64.38
CA HIS A 14 78.01 -149.34 64.18
C HIS A 14 77.92 -148.81 62.74
N GLY A 15 77.83 -149.72 61.76
CA GLY A 15 77.52 -149.41 60.37
C GLY A 15 76.15 -148.72 60.22
N ASP A 16 75.12 -149.22 60.88
CA ASP A 16 73.78 -148.64 60.86
C ASP A 16 73.74 -147.26 61.51
N ALA A 17 74.45 -147.06 62.63
CA ALA A 17 74.55 -145.76 63.30
C ALA A 17 75.31 -144.72 62.45
N THR A 18 76.40 -145.12 61.79
CA THR A 18 77.15 -144.24 60.89
C THR A 18 76.35 -143.92 59.62
N HIS A 19 75.62 -144.89 59.06
CA HIS A 19 74.70 -144.68 57.94
C HIS A 19 73.52 -143.78 58.33
N ALA A 20 72.91 -143.96 59.50
CA ALA A 20 71.86 -143.08 60.02
C ALA A 20 72.37 -141.65 60.22
N HIS A 21 73.58 -141.49 60.76
CA HIS A 21 74.19 -140.17 60.93
C HIS A 21 74.50 -139.50 59.58
N ALA A 22 75.04 -140.24 58.62
CA ALA A 22 75.34 -139.73 57.27
C ALA A 22 74.05 -139.31 56.53
N THR A 23 72.99 -140.12 56.61
CA THR A 23 71.69 -139.80 55.99
C THR A 23 71.02 -138.59 56.66
N GLN A 24 71.11 -138.45 57.99
CA GLN A 24 70.63 -137.26 58.70
C GLN A 24 71.40 -136.00 58.30
N MET A 25 72.73 -136.06 58.25
CA MET A 25 73.55 -134.94 57.75
C MET A 25 73.18 -134.57 56.30
N GLN A 26 72.93 -135.55 55.43
CA GLN A 26 72.52 -135.31 54.05
C GLN A 26 71.13 -134.65 53.97
N LEU A 27 70.20 -135.03 54.84
CA LEU A 27 68.89 -134.39 54.95
C LEU A 27 69.02 -132.94 55.44
N GLU A 28 69.79 -132.67 56.49
CA GLU A 28 70.02 -131.32 57.00
C GLU A 28 70.69 -130.43 55.94
N LEU A 29 71.67 -130.96 55.23
CA LEU A 29 72.38 -130.26 54.16
C LEU A 29 71.48 -129.96 52.95
N THR A 30 70.56 -130.88 52.59
CA THR A 30 69.55 -130.61 51.54
C THR A 30 68.53 -129.56 51.97
N GLN A 31 68.05 -129.59 53.23
CA GLN A 31 67.16 -128.55 53.77
C GLN A 31 67.83 -127.17 53.81
N LEU A 32 69.09 -127.09 54.23
CA LEU A 32 69.86 -125.85 54.23
C LEU A 32 70.04 -125.32 52.80
N ARG A 33 70.38 -126.18 51.83
CA ARG A 33 70.47 -125.79 50.40
C ARG A 33 69.14 -125.23 49.88
N ALA A 34 68.01 -125.87 50.19
CA ALA A 34 66.68 -125.38 49.79
C ALA A 34 66.37 -124.00 50.42
N LYS A 35 66.66 -123.83 51.72
CA LYS A 35 66.51 -122.52 52.40
C LYS A 35 67.37 -121.44 51.74
N VAL A 36 68.63 -121.75 51.42
CA VAL A 36 69.52 -120.82 50.72
C VAL A 36 68.95 -120.42 49.35
N GLN A 37 68.42 -121.38 48.58
CA GLN A 37 67.82 -121.08 47.27
C GLN A 37 66.57 -120.18 47.38
N VAL A 38 65.70 -120.42 48.38
CA VAL A 38 64.53 -119.55 48.64
C VAL A 38 64.97 -118.15 49.05
N LEU A 39 66.00 -118.02 49.89
CA LEU A 39 66.53 -116.72 50.28
C LEU A 39 67.18 -115.99 49.10
N GLN A 40 67.93 -116.71 48.23
CA GLN A 40 68.53 -116.14 47.02
C GLN A 40 67.48 -115.62 46.05
N THR A 41 66.42 -116.39 45.79
CA THR A 41 65.32 -115.98 44.90
C THR A 41 64.51 -114.82 45.48
N ARG A 42 64.27 -114.81 46.80
CA ARG A 42 63.65 -113.67 47.48
C ARG A 42 64.52 -112.42 47.38
N ASN A 43 65.84 -112.55 47.57
CA ASN A 43 66.75 -111.42 47.51
C ASN A 43 66.82 -110.83 46.09
N SER A 44 66.93 -111.66 45.05
CA SER A 44 66.89 -111.19 43.66
C SER A 44 65.55 -110.52 43.29
N THR A 45 64.44 -111.01 43.84
CA THR A 45 63.11 -110.38 43.67
C THR A 45 63.05 -109.02 44.37
N LEU A 46 63.62 -108.89 45.57
CA LEU A 46 63.68 -107.61 46.28
C LEU A 46 64.60 -106.61 45.56
N ASP A 47 65.74 -107.06 45.03
CA ASP A 47 66.65 -106.21 44.26
C ASP A 47 65.99 -105.68 42.98
N THR A 48 65.26 -106.53 42.25
CA THR A 48 64.52 -106.11 41.04
C THR A 48 63.39 -105.12 41.37
N GLN A 49 62.65 -105.35 42.47
CA GLN A 49 61.64 -104.40 42.94
C GLN A 49 62.25 -103.07 43.39
N LEU A 50 63.39 -103.11 44.09
CA LEU A 50 64.12 -101.91 44.50
C LEU A 50 64.54 -101.08 43.27
N GLN A 51 65.13 -101.73 42.26
CA GLN A 51 65.52 -101.07 41.02
C GLN A 51 64.32 -100.44 40.30
N LYS A 52 63.21 -101.18 40.19
CA LYS A 52 61.96 -100.67 39.60
C LYS A 52 61.46 -99.42 40.34
N ASN A 53 61.33 -99.48 41.66
CA ASN A 53 60.90 -98.35 42.48
C ASN A 53 61.84 -97.15 42.36
N GLN A 54 63.16 -97.37 42.28
CA GLN A 54 64.13 -96.30 42.06
C GLN A 54 63.98 -95.63 40.68
N THR A 55 63.63 -96.39 39.64
CA THR A 55 63.37 -95.82 38.30
C THR A 55 62.07 -95.02 38.27
N GLU A 56 61.00 -95.52 38.90
CA GLU A 56 59.71 -94.84 39.00
C GLU A 56 59.83 -93.53 39.81
N LEU A 57 60.56 -93.57 40.94
CA LEU A 57 60.83 -92.37 41.74
C LEU A 57 61.58 -91.31 40.94
N ARG A 58 62.60 -91.71 40.15
CA ARG A 58 63.34 -90.79 39.28
C ARG A 58 62.44 -90.19 38.19
N SER A 59 61.54 -90.99 37.61
CA SER A 59 60.59 -90.51 36.59
C SER A 59 59.58 -89.53 37.20
N CYS A 60 58.98 -89.87 38.35
CA CYS A 60 58.05 -89.01 39.07
C CYS A 60 58.68 -87.68 39.49
N LYS A 61 59.94 -87.68 39.95
CA LYS A 61 60.67 -86.44 40.27
C LYS A 61 60.82 -85.54 39.04
N LYS A 62 61.28 -86.08 37.91
CA LYS A 62 61.41 -85.33 36.65
C LYS A 62 60.07 -84.78 36.17
N GLU A 63 59.00 -85.56 36.28
CA GLU A 63 57.66 -85.12 35.89
C GLU A 63 57.13 -84.02 36.81
N SER A 64 57.35 -84.14 38.13
CA SER A 64 57.00 -83.09 39.10
C SER A 64 57.75 -81.78 38.81
N GLU A 65 59.04 -81.85 38.50
CA GLU A 65 59.85 -80.69 38.13
C GLU A 65 59.32 -80.01 36.85
N ARG A 66 58.97 -80.79 35.82
CA ARG A 66 58.36 -80.27 34.58
C ARG A 66 57.01 -79.60 34.82
N ARG A 67 56.17 -80.17 35.69
CA ARG A 67 54.88 -79.56 36.05
C ARG A 67 55.07 -78.29 36.84
N ALA A 68 56.03 -78.24 37.77
CA ALA A 68 56.36 -77.04 38.53
C ALA A 68 56.83 -75.89 37.62
N THR A 69 57.71 -76.17 36.64
CA THR A 69 58.16 -75.14 35.68
C THR A 69 57.03 -74.68 34.77
N THR A 70 56.17 -75.58 34.30
CA THR A 70 55.00 -75.24 33.48
C THR A 70 54.01 -74.38 34.26
N ALA A 71 53.74 -74.73 35.52
CA ALA A 71 52.89 -73.93 36.41
C ALA A 71 53.47 -72.52 36.63
N GLN A 72 54.77 -72.41 36.86
CA GLN A 72 55.44 -71.11 37.00
C GLN A 72 55.29 -70.25 35.74
N GLN A 73 55.49 -70.83 34.55
CA GLN A 73 55.29 -70.13 33.28
C GLN A 73 53.84 -69.64 33.10
N HIS A 74 52.85 -70.43 33.53
CA HIS A 74 51.46 -70.01 33.50
C HIS A 74 51.17 -68.87 34.49
N THR A 75 51.73 -68.92 35.70
CA THR A 75 51.63 -67.84 36.68
C THR A 75 52.24 -66.54 36.15
N ASP A 76 53.40 -66.61 35.50
CA ASP A 76 54.05 -65.41 34.93
C ASP A 76 53.23 -64.82 33.77
N LYS A 77 52.64 -65.69 32.91
CA LYS A 77 51.71 -65.26 31.85
C LYS A 77 50.45 -64.62 32.42
N LEU A 78 49.86 -65.22 33.46
CA LEU A 78 48.68 -64.68 34.13
C LEU A 78 48.99 -63.30 34.71
N ARG A 79 50.11 -63.15 35.42
CA ARG A 79 50.56 -61.87 35.96
C ARG A 79 50.74 -60.81 34.87
N LYS A 80 51.27 -61.18 33.71
CA LYS A 80 51.41 -60.26 32.57
C LYS A 80 50.06 -59.80 32.04
N VAL A 81 49.11 -60.73 31.86
CA VAL A 81 47.75 -60.39 31.41
C VAL A 81 47.01 -59.53 32.43
N GLU A 82 47.19 -59.78 33.73
CA GLU A 82 46.64 -58.94 34.79
C GLU A 82 47.20 -57.51 34.73
N GLN A 83 48.51 -57.35 34.50
CA GLN A 83 49.14 -56.04 34.32
C GLN A 83 48.60 -55.32 33.08
N GLU A 84 48.55 -55.98 31.93
CA GLU A 84 47.98 -55.44 30.68
C GLU A 84 46.51 -55.02 30.89
N LEU A 85 45.71 -55.83 31.59
CA LEU A 85 44.32 -55.49 31.92
C LEU A 85 44.23 -54.24 32.81
N THR A 86 45.09 -54.11 33.82
CA THR A 86 45.10 -52.91 34.67
C THR A 86 45.52 -51.66 33.90
N GLU A 87 46.49 -51.77 33.00
CA GLU A 87 46.91 -50.68 32.13
C GLU A 87 45.79 -50.27 31.17
N CYS A 88 45.13 -51.22 30.51
CA CYS A 88 43.98 -50.94 29.65
C CYS A 88 42.84 -50.25 30.41
N LYS A 89 42.55 -50.67 31.66
CA LYS A 89 41.54 -50.02 32.51
C LYS A 89 41.92 -48.58 32.84
N LEU A 90 43.19 -48.32 33.12
CA LEU A 90 43.69 -46.98 33.41
C LEU A 90 43.59 -46.06 32.18
N ILE A 91 44.04 -46.53 31.02
CA ILE A 91 43.96 -45.80 29.74
C ILE A 91 42.49 -45.50 29.42
N HIS A 92 41.62 -46.50 29.52
CA HIS A 92 40.19 -46.31 29.26
C HIS A 92 39.55 -45.26 30.19
N ALA A 93 39.85 -45.29 31.48
CA ALA A 93 39.35 -44.29 32.43
C ALA A 93 39.85 -42.88 32.08
N GLN A 94 41.12 -42.74 31.70
CA GLN A 94 41.71 -41.47 31.28
C GLN A 94 41.09 -40.94 29.99
N ASP A 95 40.86 -41.79 29.00
CA ASP A 95 40.22 -41.43 27.73
C ASP A 95 38.79 -40.96 27.96
N VAL A 96 38.00 -41.67 28.78
CA VAL A 96 36.64 -41.28 29.13
C VAL A 96 36.61 -39.91 29.79
N LEU A 97 37.52 -39.63 30.74
CA LEU A 97 37.63 -38.31 31.38
C LEU A 97 38.02 -37.22 30.39
N THR A 98 38.98 -37.50 29.50
CA THR A 98 39.44 -36.56 28.48
C THR A 98 38.32 -36.21 27.50
N TRP A 99 37.59 -37.21 27.01
CA TRP A 99 36.44 -37.01 26.13
C TRP A 99 35.31 -36.25 26.82
N LYS A 100 34.95 -36.61 28.07
CA LYS A 100 33.93 -35.87 28.84
C LYS A 100 34.30 -34.40 28.99
N THR A 101 35.55 -34.10 29.33
CA THR A 101 36.04 -32.73 29.48
C THR A 101 36.00 -31.98 28.15
N ARG A 102 36.47 -32.60 27.06
CA ARG A 102 36.45 -32.00 25.72
C ARG A 102 35.03 -31.72 25.24
N MET A 103 34.08 -32.63 25.49
CA MET A 103 32.68 -32.43 25.13
C MET A 103 32.04 -31.33 25.97
N ALA A 104 32.26 -31.29 27.29
CA ALA A 104 31.76 -30.23 28.16
C ALA A 104 32.23 -28.83 27.70
N SER A 105 33.53 -28.68 27.42
CA SER A 105 34.09 -27.41 26.92
C SER A 105 33.55 -27.03 25.54
N THR A 106 33.23 -28.01 24.70
CA THR A 106 32.66 -27.76 23.37
C THR A 106 31.19 -27.35 23.47
N LEU A 107 30.41 -28.01 24.33
CA LEU A 107 29.03 -27.62 24.64
C LEU A 107 28.97 -26.21 25.21
N GLN A 108 29.82 -25.88 26.18
CA GLN A 108 29.88 -24.53 26.76
C GLN A 108 30.18 -23.46 25.69
N ARG A 109 31.11 -23.72 24.76
CA ARG A 109 31.39 -22.80 23.65
C ARG A 109 30.19 -22.62 22.72
N ILE A 110 29.51 -23.71 22.37
CA ILE A 110 28.31 -23.67 21.53
C ILE A 110 27.20 -22.86 22.21
N GLU A 111 26.99 -23.05 23.51
CA GLU A 111 25.99 -22.29 24.27
C GLU A 111 26.29 -20.79 24.32
N ILE A 112 27.57 -20.41 24.48
CA ILE A 112 28.00 -19.01 24.44
C ILE A 112 27.76 -18.41 23.05
N GLU A 113 28.15 -19.10 21.98
CA GLU A 113 27.94 -18.61 20.62
C GLU A 113 26.45 -18.53 20.27
N LYS A 114 25.64 -19.50 20.71
CA LYS A 114 24.18 -19.43 20.57
C LYS A 114 23.61 -18.17 21.21
N ARG A 115 23.97 -17.88 22.47
CA ARG A 115 23.51 -16.66 23.15
C ARG A 115 23.94 -15.39 22.41
N LYS A 116 25.17 -15.33 21.90
CA LYS A 116 25.65 -14.20 21.10
C LYS A 116 24.82 -13.99 19.82
N VAL A 117 24.48 -15.07 19.13
CA VAL A 117 23.64 -15.02 17.92
C VAL A 117 22.22 -14.57 18.28
N ASP A 118 21.62 -15.15 19.33
CA ASP A 118 20.29 -14.78 19.81
C ASP A 118 20.23 -13.30 20.21
N ASP A 119 21.24 -12.78 20.92
CA ASP A 119 21.31 -11.37 21.32
C ASP A 119 21.50 -10.44 20.11
N LYS A 120 22.31 -10.82 19.12
CA LYS A 120 22.45 -10.07 17.87
C LYS A 120 21.13 -10.03 17.11
N PHE A 121 20.44 -11.16 17.01
CA PHE A 121 19.14 -11.23 16.35
C PHE A 121 18.09 -10.38 17.05
N LYS A 122 18.03 -10.41 18.39
CA LYS A 122 17.14 -9.54 19.18
C LYS A 122 17.43 -8.05 18.93
N LYS A 123 18.70 -7.65 19.00
CA LYS A 123 19.09 -6.25 18.73
C LYS A 123 18.75 -5.80 17.32
N ASP A 124 19.02 -6.63 16.31
CA ASP A 124 18.71 -6.32 14.91
C ASP A 124 17.20 -6.24 14.67
N THR A 125 16.42 -7.17 15.25
CA THR A 125 14.95 -7.13 15.16
C THR A 125 14.35 -5.92 15.86
N GLU A 126 14.80 -5.58 17.08
CA GLU A 126 14.38 -4.37 17.80
C GLU A 126 14.73 -3.10 17.01
N PHE A 127 15.93 -3.04 16.44
CA PHE A 127 16.37 -1.92 15.61
C PHE A 127 15.47 -1.75 14.38
N ARG A 128 15.25 -2.81 13.60
CA ARG A 128 14.37 -2.78 12.41
C ARG A 128 12.92 -2.45 12.75
N LEU A 129 12.41 -2.98 13.87
CA LEU A 129 11.07 -2.62 14.35
C LEU A 129 10.99 -1.13 14.73
N GLY A 130 12.06 -0.58 15.32
CA GLY A 130 12.19 0.86 15.57
C GLY A 130 12.14 1.68 14.28
N GLU A 131 12.90 1.30 13.26
CA GLU A 131 12.89 1.97 11.95
C GLU A 131 11.52 1.91 11.28
N LEU A 132 10.88 0.74 11.26
CA LEU A 132 9.54 0.57 10.69
C LEU A 132 8.50 1.43 11.44
N ARG A 133 8.56 1.48 12.78
CA ARG A 133 7.68 2.35 13.57
C ARG A 133 7.90 3.83 13.25
N ALA A 134 9.15 4.26 13.06
CA ALA A 134 9.46 5.64 12.68
C ALA A 134 8.92 5.99 11.29
N VAL A 135 9.05 5.07 10.32
CA VAL A 135 8.48 5.22 8.98
C VAL A 135 6.95 5.31 9.05
N VAL A 136 6.29 4.39 9.76
CA VAL A 136 4.84 4.41 9.96
C VAL A 136 4.39 5.71 10.62
N ALA A 137 5.10 6.20 11.64
CA ALA A 137 4.79 7.47 12.28
C ALA A 137 4.90 8.65 11.31
N LYS A 138 5.96 8.68 10.48
CA LYS A 138 6.16 9.72 9.45
C LYS A 138 5.06 9.70 8.40
N GLU A 139 4.70 8.54 7.88
CA GLU A 139 3.62 8.39 6.90
C GLU A 139 2.24 8.71 7.51
N SER A 140 2.00 8.33 8.77
CA SER A 140 0.78 8.72 9.48
C SER A 140 0.64 10.24 9.63
N LYS A 141 1.75 10.96 9.83
CA LYS A 141 1.77 12.42 9.89
C LYS A 141 1.49 13.02 8.51
N ARG A 142 2.18 12.54 7.46
CA ARG A 142 1.94 12.96 6.07
C ARG A 142 0.49 12.77 5.66
N ARG A 143 -0.12 11.64 6.03
CA ARG A 143 -1.53 11.35 5.79
C ARG A 143 -2.43 12.37 6.48
N ARG A 144 -2.24 12.64 7.77
CA ARG A 144 -3.01 13.66 8.50
C ARG A 144 -2.85 15.06 7.89
N ASP A 145 -1.63 15.42 7.49
CA ASP A 145 -1.36 16.71 6.84
C ASP A 145 -2.03 16.81 5.46
N ALA A 146 -2.15 15.69 4.72
CA ALA A 146 -2.85 15.63 3.45
C ALA A 146 -4.37 15.70 3.63
N GLU A 147 -4.92 14.97 4.60
CA GLU A 147 -6.34 15.03 4.98
C GLU A 147 -6.74 16.46 5.39
N ALA A 148 -5.92 17.15 6.19
CA ALA A 148 -6.15 18.55 6.55
C ALA A 148 -6.16 19.49 5.33
N ARG A 149 -5.26 19.28 4.35
CA ARG A 149 -5.27 20.06 3.10
C ARG A 149 -6.51 19.80 2.26
N ILE A 150 -6.94 18.55 2.16
CA ILE A 150 -8.17 18.18 1.44
C ILE A 150 -9.36 18.91 2.04
N THR A 151 -9.55 18.85 3.36
CA THR A 151 -10.66 19.57 4.02
C THR A 151 -10.62 21.09 3.79
N THR A 152 -9.41 21.68 3.75
CA THR A 152 -9.25 23.12 3.45
C THR A 152 -9.63 23.44 2.00
N LEU A 153 -9.20 22.61 1.05
CA LEU A 153 -9.52 22.78 -0.37
C LEU A 153 -11.01 22.56 -0.65
N GLU A 154 -11.64 21.59 0.02
CA GLU A 154 -13.09 21.37 -0.04
C GLU A 154 -13.87 22.60 0.44
N GLN A 155 -13.43 23.22 1.54
CA GLN A 155 -14.03 24.46 2.03
C GLN A 155 -13.85 25.62 1.05
N GLN A 156 -12.64 25.80 0.49
CA GLN A 156 -12.38 26.83 -0.53
C GLN A 156 -13.22 26.63 -1.78
N LEU A 157 -13.39 25.39 -2.22
CA LEU A 157 -14.22 25.05 -3.38
C LEU A 157 -15.69 25.38 -3.11
N GLN A 158 -16.23 25.08 -1.92
CA GLN A 158 -17.58 25.48 -1.54
C GLN A 158 -17.76 27.01 -1.51
N ASP A 159 -16.78 27.73 -0.96
CA ASP A 159 -16.86 29.20 -0.90
C ASP A 159 -16.79 29.83 -2.30
N HIS A 160 -15.95 29.30 -3.20
CA HIS A 160 -15.92 29.72 -4.60
C HIS A 160 -17.21 29.38 -5.36
N GLN A 161 -17.81 28.21 -5.12
CA GLN A 161 -19.12 27.88 -5.69
C GLN A 161 -20.18 28.89 -5.26
N ARG A 162 -20.27 29.22 -3.96
CA ARG A 162 -21.21 30.24 -3.46
C ARG A 162 -20.95 31.62 -4.06
N GLN A 163 -19.69 32.01 -4.25
CA GLN A 163 -19.33 33.28 -4.90
C GLN A 163 -19.78 33.31 -6.36
N LEU A 164 -19.56 32.23 -7.11
CA LEU A 164 -19.99 32.12 -8.50
C LEU A 164 -21.52 32.15 -8.63
N GLU A 165 -22.24 31.43 -7.77
CA GLU A 165 -23.71 31.47 -7.70
C GLU A 165 -24.22 32.89 -7.39
N ALA A 166 -23.57 33.59 -6.45
CA ALA A 166 -23.91 34.98 -6.13
C ALA A 166 -23.70 35.92 -7.33
N GLN A 167 -22.54 35.83 -8.00
CA GLN A 167 -22.22 36.61 -9.20
C GLN A 167 -23.18 36.30 -10.36
N GLN A 168 -23.52 35.03 -10.57
CA GLN A 168 -24.52 34.62 -11.57
C GLN A 168 -25.89 35.23 -11.25
N SER A 169 -26.31 35.21 -9.98
CA SER A 169 -27.58 35.81 -9.57
C SER A 169 -27.59 37.34 -9.77
N GLU A 170 -26.47 38.02 -9.54
CA GLU A 170 -26.31 39.45 -9.75
C GLU A 170 -26.32 39.81 -11.24
N MET A 171 -25.58 39.06 -12.06
CA MET A 171 -25.59 39.18 -13.52
C MET A 171 -27.01 39.01 -14.09
N HIS A 172 -27.77 38.03 -13.60
CA HIS A 172 -29.17 37.87 -14.01
C HIS A 172 -30.07 39.04 -13.60
N ARG A 173 -29.85 39.65 -12.42
CA ARG A 173 -30.58 40.87 -12.02
C ARG A 173 -30.21 42.06 -12.91
N SER A 174 -28.92 42.30 -13.11
CA SER A 174 -28.42 43.37 -13.98
C SER A 174 -28.92 43.23 -15.42
N ALA A 175 -28.95 42.00 -15.96
CA ALA A 175 -29.51 41.74 -17.29
C ALA A 175 -31.02 42.08 -17.38
N LYS A 176 -31.80 41.77 -16.34
CA LYS A 176 -33.22 42.14 -16.26
C LYS A 176 -33.41 43.66 -16.19
N GLU A 177 -32.60 44.34 -15.39
CA GLU A 177 -32.60 45.80 -15.27
C GLU A 177 -32.22 46.46 -16.60
N SER A 178 -31.17 45.98 -17.26
CA SER A 178 -30.73 46.43 -18.58
C SER A 178 -31.84 46.29 -19.63
N LYS A 179 -32.49 45.12 -19.69
CA LYS A 179 -33.63 44.88 -20.60
C LYS A 179 -34.82 45.80 -20.30
N SER A 180 -35.07 46.09 -19.02
CA SER A 180 -36.12 47.05 -18.62
C SER A 180 -35.80 48.47 -19.06
N ILE A 181 -34.55 48.92 -18.88
CA ILE A 181 -34.09 50.24 -19.35
C ILE A 181 -34.16 50.31 -20.88
N GLU A 182 -33.74 49.27 -21.57
CA GLU A 182 -33.81 49.18 -23.04
C GLU A 182 -35.25 49.35 -23.54
N LEU A 183 -36.22 48.70 -22.91
CA LEU A 183 -37.65 48.85 -23.22
C LEU A 183 -38.14 50.30 -23.01
N LEU A 184 -37.71 50.95 -21.93
CA LEU A 184 -38.05 52.35 -21.67
C LEU A 184 -37.44 53.29 -22.73
N LEU A 185 -36.19 53.06 -23.13
CA LEU A 185 -35.53 53.82 -24.20
C LEU A 185 -36.23 53.63 -25.55
N ARG A 186 -36.60 52.39 -25.90
CA ARG A 186 -37.38 52.10 -27.13
C ARG A 186 -38.72 52.87 -27.11
N ARG A 187 -39.44 52.88 -25.98
CA ARG A 187 -40.68 53.67 -25.82
C ARG A 187 -40.42 55.17 -25.94
N ALA A 188 -39.36 55.69 -25.31
CA ALA A 188 -39.00 57.09 -25.40
C ALA A 188 -38.71 57.51 -26.85
N HIS A 189 -37.92 56.72 -27.59
CA HIS A 189 -37.65 56.96 -29.01
C HIS A 189 -38.92 56.91 -29.88
N GLN A 190 -39.84 55.96 -29.63
CA GLN A 190 -41.13 55.93 -30.32
C GLN A 190 -41.96 57.19 -30.04
N THR A 191 -42.01 57.65 -28.79
CA THR A 191 -42.73 58.89 -28.44
C THR A 191 -42.07 60.13 -29.06
N GLU A 192 -40.74 60.19 -29.09
CA GLU A 192 -39.98 61.26 -29.74
C GLU A 192 -40.26 61.30 -31.25
N ALA A 193 -40.23 60.14 -31.93
CA ALA A 193 -40.55 60.04 -33.34
C ALA A 193 -41.99 60.49 -33.64
N ARG A 194 -42.95 60.13 -32.77
CA ARG A 194 -44.34 60.60 -32.86
C ARG A 194 -44.44 62.11 -32.73
N LEU A 195 -43.77 62.70 -31.74
CA LEU A 195 -43.76 64.16 -31.52
C LEU A 195 -43.09 64.91 -32.67
N LYS A 196 -41.97 64.41 -33.21
CA LYS A 196 -41.32 64.97 -34.40
C LYS A 196 -42.25 64.97 -35.62
N SER A 197 -42.99 63.88 -35.83
CA SER A 197 -43.98 63.78 -36.91
C SER A 197 -45.14 64.78 -36.71
N GLN A 198 -45.67 64.89 -35.49
CA GLN A 198 -46.70 65.87 -35.15
C GLN A 198 -46.21 67.31 -35.37
N LEU A 199 -44.98 67.64 -34.95
CA LEU A 199 -44.37 68.95 -35.16
C LEU A 199 -44.18 69.25 -36.65
N ALA A 200 -43.73 68.27 -37.44
CA ALA A 200 -43.63 68.43 -38.89
C ALA A 200 -45.00 68.72 -39.53
N GLY A 201 -46.05 68.03 -39.08
CA GLY A 201 -47.43 68.29 -39.51
C GLY A 201 -47.94 69.69 -39.13
N VAL A 202 -47.62 70.18 -37.93
CA VAL A 202 -47.93 71.56 -37.50
C VAL A 202 -47.17 72.58 -38.35
N LYS A 203 -45.86 72.39 -38.56
CA LYS A 203 -45.05 73.26 -39.43
C LYS A 203 -45.61 73.33 -40.85
N ALA A 204 -46.00 72.19 -41.44
CA ALA A 204 -46.60 72.15 -42.76
C ALA A 204 -47.91 72.96 -42.83
N ARG A 205 -48.79 72.82 -41.82
CA ARG A 205 -50.03 73.62 -41.72
C ARG A 205 -49.75 75.11 -41.58
N LEU A 206 -48.69 75.48 -40.85
CA LEU A 206 -48.28 76.87 -40.65
C LEU A 206 -47.73 77.50 -41.94
N VAL A 207 -46.95 76.75 -42.73
CA VAL A 207 -46.49 77.19 -44.07
C VAL A 207 -47.68 77.42 -45.01
N LEU A 208 -48.64 76.48 -45.06
CA LEU A 208 -49.85 76.64 -45.87
C LEU A 208 -50.68 77.87 -45.47
N ALA A 209 -50.77 78.17 -44.17
CA ALA A 209 -51.44 79.37 -43.68
C ALA A 209 -50.70 80.68 -44.05
N ASP A 210 -49.35 80.67 -44.04
CA ASP A 210 -48.55 81.83 -44.44
C ASP A 210 -48.60 82.07 -45.96
N GLU A 211 -48.63 80.99 -46.77
CA GLU A 211 -48.83 81.06 -48.22
C GLU A 211 -50.21 81.61 -48.59
N GLN A 212 -51.27 81.21 -47.86
CA GLN A 212 -52.61 81.77 -48.03
C GLN A 212 -52.68 83.27 -47.66
N ARG A 213 -51.85 83.75 -46.71
CA ARG A 213 -51.76 85.17 -46.34
C ARG A 213 -51.08 86.04 -47.40
N ARG A 214 -50.19 85.48 -48.23
CA ARG A 214 -49.41 86.26 -49.21
C ARG A 214 -50.07 86.41 -50.59
N GLY A 215 -51.31 85.95 -50.77
CA GLY A 215 -52.13 86.31 -51.94
C GLY A 215 -51.54 85.95 -53.32
N HIS A 216 -50.65 84.95 -53.41
CA HIS A 216 -50.12 84.50 -54.69
C HIS A 216 -50.92 83.30 -55.22
N SER A 217 -51.70 83.54 -56.27
CA SER A 217 -52.20 82.53 -57.20
C SER A 217 -51.06 82.03 -58.08
N ALA A 218 -50.16 81.23 -57.50
CA ALA A 218 -49.24 80.39 -58.26
C ALA A 218 -49.74 78.95 -58.19
N ALA A 219 -50.52 78.60 -59.22
CA ALA A 219 -50.80 77.24 -59.60
C ALA A 219 -49.52 76.37 -59.57
N TRP A 220 -49.59 75.29 -58.79
CA TRP A 220 -48.96 74.00 -59.11
C TRP A 220 -47.43 73.95 -59.30
N HIS A 221 -46.66 74.15 -58.22
CA HIS A 221 -45.28 73.61 -58.13
C HIS A 221 -44.89 73.16 -56.70
N TYR A 222 -45.82 72.53 -55.97
CA TYR A 222 -45.51 71.81 -54.72
C TYR A 222 -46.15 70.41 -54.67
N ALA A 223 -46.46 69.84 -55.85
CA ALA A 223 -46.85 68.43 -55.99
C ALA A 223 -45.64 67.47 -55.83
N THR A 224 -44.44 68.00 -55.61
CA THR A 224 -43.19 67.23 -55.53
C THR A 224 -42.47 67.40 -54.19
N CYS A 225 -43.15 67.16 -53.05
CA CYS A 225 -42.40 66.85 -51.82
C CYS A 225 -43.20 66.08 -50.75
N ARG A 226 -44.37 65.50 -51.07
CA ARG A 226 -45.03 64.56 -50.13
C ARG A 226 -44.30 63.20 -50.11
N CYS A 227 -43.64 62.85 -51.20
CA CYS A 227 -42.79 61.65 -51.31
C CYS A 227 -41.47 61.81 -50.54
N GLU A 228 -40.88 63.01 -50.50
CA GLU A 228 -39.59 63.25 -49.83
C GLU A 228 -39.70 63.28 -48.29
N LEU A 229 -40.83 63.73 -47.74
CA LEU A 229 -41.10 63.67 -46.30
C LEU A 229 -41.41 62.24 -45.82
N LEU A 230 -42.13 61.44 -46.62
CA LEU A 230 -42.32 60.01 -46.36
C LEU A 230 -41.01 59.22 -46.53
N TRP A 231 -40.16 59.60 -47.48
CA TRP A 231 -38.80 59.06 -47.63
C TRP A 231 -37.89 59.44 -46.46
N ARG A 232 -37.95 60.66 -45.93
CA ARG A 232 -37.21 61.06 -44.72
C ARG A 232 -37.74 60.40 -43.45
N GLN A 233 -39.02 60.04 -43.40
CA GLN A 233 -39.59 59.29 -42.28
C GLN A 233 -39.20 57.80 -42.31
N LYS A 234 -39.07 57.19 -43.51
CA LYS A 234 -38.48 55.84 -43.66
C LYS A 234 -36.96 55.80 -43.47
N ARG A 235 -36.23 56.87 -43.83
CA ARG A 235 -34.76 56.94 -43.67
C ARG A 235 -34.30 57.10 -42.21
N ASN A 236 -35.22 57.48 -41.30
CA ASN A 236 -34.97 57.54 -39.85
C ASN A 236 -35.59 56.37 -39.08
N GLN A 237 -36.16 55.37 -39.75
CA GLN A 237 -36.30 54.04 -39.15
C GLN A 237 -34.93 53.39 -39.27
N PHE A 238 -34.17 53.41 -38.17
CA PHE A 238 -33.04 52.50 -38.01
C PHE A 238 -33.57 51.07 -38.25
N PRO A 239 -33.13 50.37 -39.30
CA PRO A 239 -33.34 48.93 -39.38
C PRO A 239 -32.33 48.33 -38.41
N LEU A 240 -32.75 48.15 -37.15
CA LEU A 240 -32.14 47.20 -36.22
C LEU A 240 -32.98 45.91 -36.26
N GLU A 241 -33.27 45.45 -37.47
CA GLU A 241 -33.66 44.08 -37.74
C GLU A 241 -32.42 43.41 -38.30
N LEU A 242 -31.51 43.00 -37.40
CA LEU A 242 -30.46 42.01 -37.61
C LEU A 242 -29.68 41.87 -36.30
N LEU A 243 -30.22 41.02 -35.42
CA LEU A 243 -29.56 40.08 -34.50
C LEU A 243 -30.56 39.73 -33.40
N ASP A 244 -31.62 39.02 -33.80
CA ASP A 244 -32.30 38.09 -32.90
C ASP A 244 -32.20 36.72 -33.58
N GLN A 245 -31.00 36.14 -33.48
CA GLN A 245 -30.78 34.71 -33.61
C GLN A 245 -30.13 34.27 -32.31
N SER A 246 -30.96 34.15 -31.27
CA SER A 246 -30.75 33.11 -30.28
C SER A 246 -31.80 32.04 -30.56
N ASP A 247 -31.43 31.11 -31.45
CA ASP A 247 -32.01 29.78 -31.46
C ASP A 247 -31.65 29.12 -30.11
N GLU A 248 -32.63 29.05 -29.22
CA GLU A 248 -32.80 27.90 -28.35
C GLU A 248 -34.29 27.57 -28.25
N GLN A 249 -34.62 26.39 -28.79
CA GLN A 249 -35.67 25.46 -28.38
C GLN A 249 -37.04 25.51 -29.07
N ASP A 250 -37.17 24.54 -29.98
CA ASP A 250 -38.18 23.46 -29.96
C ASP A 250 -39.65 23.74 -30.34
N LEU A 251 -39.96 23.18 -31.52
CA LEU A 251 -41.04 22.22 -31.80
C LEU A 251 -42.51 22.57 -31.50
N HIS A 252 -43.28 22.40 -32.58
CA HIS A 252 -44.71 22.13 -32.72
C HIS A 252 -45.69 23.27 -33.07
N ASP A 253 -46.14 23.13 -34.33
CA ASP A 253 -47.51 23.20 -34.83
C ASP A 253 -48.23 24.53 -35.03
N GLY A 254 -48.60 24.75 -36.29
CA GLY A 254 -49.80 25.50 -36.67
C GLY A 254 -49.55 26.63 -37.66
N PRO A 255 -49.71 26.39 -38.98
CA PRO A 255 -49.70 27.44 -39.98
C PRO A 255 -51.12 28.02 -40.13
N GLU A 256 -51.34 29.28 -39.81
CA GLU A 256 -52.55 29.96 -40.28
C GLU A 256 -52.32 31.45 -40.52
N SER A 257 -52.08 31.76 -41.79
CA SER A 257 -52.64 32.90 -42.51
C SER A 257 -53.59 33.78 -41.68
N THR A 258 -53.22 35.05 -41.46
CA THR A 258 -54.22 36.12 -41.45
C THR A 258 -53.72 37.34 -42.21
N LYS A 259 -54.28 37.45 -43.42
CA LYS A 259 -54.44 38.68 -44.19
C LYS A 259 -54.98 39.79 -43.28
N SER A 260 -54.34 40.94 -43.29
CA SER A 260 -55.01 42.25 -43.31
C SER A 260 -53.90 43.26 -43.61
N GLY A 261 -54.01 44.18 -44.55
CA GLY A 261 -55.19 44.85 -45.07
C GLY A 261 -54.66 46.25 -45.33
N ILE A 262 -54.43 46.55 -46.60
CA ILE A 262 -54.02 47.87 -47.04
C ILE A 262 -55.22 48.80 -46.80
N GLU A 263 -55.29 49.39 -45.61
CA GLU A 263 -56.18 50.53 -45.38
C GLU A 263 -55.50 51.78 -45.93
N VAL A 264 -55.83 52.09 -47.18
CA VAL A 264 -55.70 53.44 -47.73
C VAL A 264 -56.61 54.34 -46.91
N ARG A 265 -56.09 54.93 -45.83
CA ARG A 265 -56.78 56.00 -45.11
C ARG A 265 -56.85 57.22 -46.02
N ILE A 266 -58.00 57.33 -46.68
CA ILE A 266 -58.50 58.53 -47.33
C ILE A 266 -58.34 59.68 -46.34
N CYS A 267 -57.67 60.73 -46.80
CA CYS A 267 -57.28 61.89 -46.01
C CYS A 267 -58.54 62.64 -45.55
N SER A 268 -58.90 62.50 -44.27
CA SER A 268 -60.00 63.21 -43.61
C SER A 268 -59.83 64.74 -43.60
N LEU A 269 -58.71 65.28 -44.07
CA LEU A 269 -58.50 66.71 -44.35
C LEU A 269 -59.11 67.18 -45.70
N CYS A 270 -59.70 66.29 -46.50
CA CYS A 270 -60.30 66.63 -47.79
C CYS A 270 -61.82 66.93 -47.72
N GLU A 271 -62.50 66.69 -46.59
CA GLU A 271 -63.95 66.98 -46.43
C GLU A 271 -64.25 68.28 -45.66
N GLU A 272 -63.29 68.86 -44.95
CA GLU A 272 -63.52 70.06 -44.12
C GLU A 272 -63.30 71.41 -44.83
N MET A 273 -62.92 71.43 -46.12
CA MET A 273 -62.70 72.68 -46.89
C MET A 273 -63.92 73.17 -47.69
N LYS A 274 -65.15 72.79 -47.30
CA LYS A 274 -66.38 73.22 -48.01
C LYS A 274 -67.39 74.02 -47.20
N SER A 275 -67.08 74.44 -45.97
CA SER A 275 -68.04 75.19 -45.17
C SER A 275 -67.42 76.33 -44.36
N GLN A 276 -67.94 77.52 -44.65
CA GLN A 276 -68.08 78.68 -43.75
C GLN A 276 -66.92 79.69 -43.69
N SER A 277 -67.10 80.64 -44.61
CA SER A 277 -66.82 82.06 -44.51
C SER A 277 -67.54 82.72 -43.31
N THR A 278 -66.99 83.87 -42.89
CA THR A 278 -67.44 84.87 -41.89
C THR A 278 -67.11 84.62 -40.41
N LEU A 279 -66.09 85.37 -39.94
CA LEU A 279 -65.76 85.87 -38.58
C LEU A 279 -64.23 85.83 -38.39
N GLN A 280 -63.55 86.85 -38.92
CA GLN A 280 -62.12 86.87 -39.22
C GLN A 280 -61.20 87.50 -38.15
N ALA A 281 -61.70 87.82 -36.95
CA ALA A 281 -60.87 88.42 -35.87
C ALA A 281 -60.68 87.51 -34.65
N GLU A 282 -61.72 86.82 -34.18
CA GLU A 282 -61.65 85.97 -32.98
C GLU A 282 -60.88 84.66 -33.20
N ARG A 283 -60.94 84.11 -34.42
CA ARG A 283 -60.14 82.92 -34.81
C ARG A 283 -58.63 83.20 -34.81
N LEU A 284 -58.21 84.43 -35.08
CA LEU A 284 -56.79 84.81 -35.03
C LEU A 284 -56.27 84.87 -33.59
N ALA A 285 -57.06 85.42 -32.66
CA ALA A 285 -56.68 85.48 -31.25
C ALA A 285 -56.56 84.08 -30.61
N VAL A 286 -57.43 83.15 -30.98
CA VAL A 286 -57.36 81.75 -30.50
C VAL A 286 -56.10 81.04 -31.02
N LEU A 287 -55.76 81.23 -32.30
CA LEU A 287 -54.56 80.64 -32.90
C LEU A 287 -53.27 81.25 -32.33
N GLU A 288 -53.25 82.54 -32.02
CA GLU A 288 -52.11 83.19 -31.34
C GLU A 288 -51.92 82.64 -29.90
N ALA A 289 -53.00 82.42 -29.16
CA ALA A 289 -52.95 81.80 -27.83
C ALA A 289 -52.46 80.34 -27.88
N GLU A 290 -52.89 79.57 -28.88
CA GLU A 290 -52.40 78.20 -29.11
C GLU A 290 -50.91 78.16 -29.48
N LEU A 291 -50.44 79.14 -30.24
CA LEU A 291 -49.03 79.25 -30.63
C LEU A 291 -48.13 79.62 -29.45
N GLU A 292 -48.57 80.53 -28.57
CA GLU A 292 -47.84 80.83 -27.34
C GLU A 292 -47.83 79.66 -26.36
N LYS A 293 -48.95 78.92 -26.26
CA LYS A 293 -48.99 77.67 -25.48
C LYS A 293 -48.02 76.62 -26.03
N ALA A 294 -47.97 76.44 -27.34
CA ALA A 294 -47.04 75.50 -27.98
C ALA A 294 -45.57 75.91 -27.80
N ARG A 295 -45.26 77.22 -27.81
CA ARG A 295 -43.91 77.74 -27.50
C ARG A 295 -43.53 77.47 -26.05
N ALA A 296 -44.45 77.69 -25.10
CA ALA A 296 -44.24 77.38 -23.69
C ALA A 296 -43.98 75.88 -23.47
N ASP A 297 -44.75 75.01 -24.12
CA ASP A 297 -44.59 73.56 -24.03
C ASP A 297 -43.27 73.08 -24.65
N ILE A 298 -42.84 73.65 -25.77
CA ILE A 298 -41.52 73.36 -26.36
C ILE A 298 -40.39 73.76 -25.42
N ASN A 299 -40.47 74.93 -24.79
CA ASN A 299 -39.46 75.37 -23.84
C ASN A 299 -39.43 74.50 -22.59
N ARG A 300 -40.60 74.05 -22.10
CA ARG A 300 -40.70 73.10 -21.00
C ARG A 300 -40.09 71.75 -21.36
N LEU A 301 -40.36 71.22 -22.56
CA LEU A 301 -39.77 69.98 -23.05
C LEU A 301 -38.26 70.07 -23.21
N ARG A 302 -37.73 71.19 -23.71
CA ARG A 302 -36.28 71.45 -23.78
C ARG A 302 -35.65 71.42 -22.39
N ALA A 303 -36.30 72.00 -21.39
CA ALA A 303 -35.81 71.97 -20.01
C ALA A 303 -35.84 70.56 -19.39
N VAL A 304 -36.85 69.74 -19.72
CA VAL A 304 -36.90 68.32 -19.28
C VAL A 304 -35.80 67.52 -19.97
N HIS A 305 -35.62 67.69 -21.29
CA HIS A 305 -34.59 67.00 -22.05
C HIS A 305 -33.17 67.37 -21.59
N SER A 306 -32.91 68.63 -21.23
CA SER A 306 -31.60 69.02 -20.70
C SER A 306 -31.31 68.38 -19.33
N ARG A 307 -32.32 68.24 -18.46
CA ARG A 307 -32.19 67.56 -17.17
C ARG A 307 -31.94 66.08 -17.33
N GLU A 308 -32.61 65.42 -18.28
CA GLU A 308 -32.40 64.01 -18.58
C GLU A 308 -31.00 63.75 -19.13
N LEU A 309 -30.51 64.61 -20.05
CA LEU A 309 -29.12 64.53 -20.52
C LEU A 309 -28.12 64.71 -19.37
N GLN A 310 -28.38 65.61 -18.42
CA GLN A 310 -27.55 65.74 -17.21
C GLN A 310 -27.58 64.47 -16.35
N ALA A 311 -28.74 63.86 -16.14
CA ALA A 311 -28.87 62.61 -15.38
C ALA A 311 -28.13 61.44 -16.05
N GLN A 312 -28.18 61.35 -17.38
CA GLN A 312 -27.41 60.37 -18.15
C GLN A 312 -25.90 60.60 -18.01
N VAL A 313 -25.43 61.85 -18.10
CA VAL A 313 -24.01 62.18 -17.87
C VAL A 313 -23.57 61.81 -16.45
N GLU A 314 -24.41 62.01 -15.43
CA GLU A 314 -24.12 61.59 -14.06
C GLU A 314 -24.10 60.07 -13.88
N ALA A 315 -25.05 59.35 -14.49
CA ALA A 315 -25.06 57.88 -14.47
C ALA A 315 -23.81 57.30 -15.17
N PHE A 316 -23.44 57.87 -16.34
CA PHE A 316 -22.21 57.49 -17.03
C PHE A 316 -20.96 57.83 -16.21
N ARG A 317 -20.91 58.98 -15.52
CA ARG A 317 -19.81 59.31 -14.59
C ARG A 317 -19.70 58.33 -13.42
N ARG A 318 -20.80 57.73 -12.97
CA ARG A 318 -20.79 56.69 -11.92
C ARG A 318 -20.39 55.31 -12.44
N LEU A 319 -20.66 55.02 -13.71
CA LEU A 319 -20.31 53.76 -14.37
C LEU A 319 -18.87 53.73 -14.90
N ILE A 320 -18.28 54.88 -15.23
CA ILE A 320 -16.85 54.98 -15.55
C ILE A 320 -16.08 54.94 -14.22
N PRO A 321 -15.24 53.91 -13.98
CA PRO A 321 -14.37 53.88 -12.82
C PRO A 321 -13.49 55.13 -12.84
N GLN A 322 -13.57 55.98 -11.82
CA GLN A 322 -12.57 57.03 -11.67
C GLN A 322 -11.20 56.34 -11.53
N PRO A 323 -10.16 56.78 -12.26
CA PRO A 323 -8.82 56.29 -12.01
C PRO A 323 -8.49 56.60 -10.56
N SER A 324 -8.45 55.54 -9.77
CA SER A 324 -7.88 55.56 -8.43
C SER A 324 -6.42 55.99 -8.58
N ILE A 325 -6.16 57.28 -8.39
CA ILE A 325 -4.84 57.75 -8.00
C ILE A 325 -4.66 57.29 -6.55
N ARG A 326 -4.46 55.98 -6.36
CA ARG A 326 -3.64 55.51 -5.25
C ARG A 326 -2.20 55.80 -5.67
N SER A 327 -1.84 57.06 -5.41
CA SER A 327 -0.46 57.45 -5.15
C SER A 327 0.18 56.38 -4.27
N ALA A 328 1.25 55.80 -4.80
CA ALA A 328 2.27 55.17 -4.01
C ALA A 328 2.60 56.03 -2.78
N ALA A 329 2.51 55.42 -1.62
CA ALA A 329 3.19 55.85 -0.41
C ALA A 329 3.97 54.63 0.10
N THR A 330 5.00 54.27 -0.67
CA THR A 330 6.22 53.68 -0.14
C THR A 330 7.08 54.82 0.39
N ALA A 331 7.10 54.97 1.71
CA ALA A 331 8.22 55.47 2.50
C ALA A 331 8.01 54.96 3.93
#